data_AF-A0A7T8HK71-F1
#
_entry.id   AF-A0A7T8HK71-F1
#
_cell.length_a   1.000
_cell.length_b   1.000
_cell.length_c   1.000
_cell.angle_alpha   90.00
_cell.angle_beta   90.00
_cell.angle_gamma   90.00
#
_symmetry.space_group_name_H-M   'P 1'
#
loop_
_entity.id
_entity.type
_entity.pdbx_description
1 polymer ?
#
loop_
_entity_poly.entity_id
_entity_poly.type
_entity_poly.pdbx_seq_one_letter_code
_entity_poly.pdbx_strand_id
1 'polypeptide(L)' 'MSSEDATKRLTSKKQTLDDAYAAPANFLEIDVINPITHGIASKRFTDYEVRMK' A
#
# COMPACT_ATOMS: atom_id res chain seq x y z
N MET A 1 -11.58 42.71 -4.97
CA MET A 1 -11.18 41.38 -5.46
C MET A 1 -12.19 40.99 -6.52
N SER A 2 -11.79 40.92 -7.79
CA SER A 2 -12.71 40.55 -8.87
C SER A 2 -13.10 39.08 -8.72
N SER A 3 -14.30 38.72 -9.16
CA SER A 3 -14.82 37.34 -9.12
C SER A 3 -13.92 36.31 -9.81
N GLU A 4 -13.04 36.75 -10.70
CA GLU A 4 -12.12 35.91 -11.45
C GLU A 4 -10.97 35.35 -10.59
N ASP A 5 -10.55 36.08 -9.55
CA ASP A 5 -9.51 35.61 -8.62
C ASP A 5 -10.04 34.52 -7.68
N ALA A 6 -11.36 34.48 -7.43
CA ALA A 6 -11.97 33.48 -6.54
C ALA A 6 -11.93 32.05 -7.12
N THR A 7 -11.83 31.90 -8.45
CA THR A 7 -11.78 30.60 -9.14
C THR A 7 -10.44 30.33 -9.82
N LYS A 8 -9.43 31.18 -9.63
CA LYS A 8 -8.14 31.07 -10.29
C LYS A 8 -7.38 29.84 -9.78
N ARG A 9 -7.15 28.86 -10.66
CA ARG A 9 -6.42 27.64 -10.34
C ARG A 9 -4.90 27.87 -10.41
N LEU A 10 -4.15 27.16 -9.56
CA LEU A 10 -2.70 27.06 -9.74
C LEU A 10 -2.37 26.26 -11.00
N THR A 11 -1.30 26.63 -11.68
CA THR A 11 -0.76 25.86 -12.81
C THR A 11 -0.31 24.49 -12.32
N SER A 12 -0.97 23.43 -12.78
CA SER A 12 -0.58 22.06 -12.45
C SER A 12 0.59 21.59 -13.32
N LYS A 13 1.51 20.83 -12.72
CA LYS A 13 2.51 20.08 -13.48
C LYS A 13 1.79 18.98 -14.26
N LYS A 14 2.01 18.90 -15.58
CA LYS A 14 1.49 17.80 -16.39
C LYS A 14 2.12 16.49 -15.92
N GLN A 15 1.30 15.47 -15.70
CA GLN A 15 1.78 14.11 -15.49
C GLN A 15 2.40 13.58 -16.80
N THR A 16 3.44 12.76 -16.68
CA THR A 16 4.01 12.08 -17.84
C THR A 16 3.05 10.98 -18.31
N LEU A 17 3.11 10.59 -19.59
CA LEU A 17 2.30 9.46 -20.07
C LEU A 17 2.68 8.17 -19.33
N ASP A 18 3.96 7.99 -19.00
CA ASP A 18 4.43 6.85 -18.23
C ASP A 18 3.82 6.80 -16.83
N ASP A 19 3.77 7.93 -16.10
CA ASP A 19 3.13 8.00 -14.77
C ASP A 19 1.62 7.75 -14.84
N ALA A 20 0.96 8.17 -15.92
CA ALA A 20 -0.49 8.03 -16.09
C ALA A 20 -0.93 6.59 -16.35
N TYR A 21 -0.04 5.76 -16.92
CA TYR A 21 -0.31 4.35 -17.24
C TYR A 21 0.52 3.35 -16.42
N ALA A 22 1.44 3.82 -15.57
CA ALA A 22 2.15 2.97 -14.64
C ALA A 22 1.19 2.26 -13.68
N ALA A 23 1.54 1.04 -13.31
CA ALA A 23 0.85 0.36 -12.23
C ALA A 23 0.97 1.20 -10.94
N PRO A 24 -0.10 1.31 -10.12
CA PRO A 24 -0.02 2.05 -8.86
C PRO A 24 1.13 1.51 -8.00
N ALA A 25 2.02 2.40 -7.56
CA ALA A 25 3.22 2.03 -6.80
C ALA A 25 2.92 1.53 -5.36
N ASN A 26 1.65 1.41 -4.97
CA ASN A 26 1.21 1.00 -3.64
C ASN A 26 0.73 -0.47 -3.60
N PHE A 27 1.33 -1.33 -4.42
CA PHE A 27 1.06 -2.76 -4.35
C PHE A 27 1.83 -3.36 -3.16
N LEU A 28 1.11 -4.02 -2.26
CA LEU A 28 1.69 -4.77 -1.15
C LEU A 28 0.86 -6.04 -0.99
N GLU A 29 1.48 -7.19 -1.19
CA GLU A 29 0.87 -8.50 -0.97
C GLU A 29 1.46 -9.11 0.31
N ILE A 30 0.59 -9.65 1.18
CA ILE A 30 0.99 -10.30 2.43
C ILE A 30 0.40 -11.70 2.46
N ASP A 31 1.27 -12.69 2.41
CA ASP A 31 0.95 -14.10 2.56
C ASP A 31 1.25 -14.54 4.00
N VAL A 32 0.26 -15.09 4.70
CA VAL A 32 0.44 -15.76 6.00
C VAL A 32 0.38 -17.27 5.77
N ILE A 33 1.52 -17.93 5.87
CA ILE A 33 1.70 -19.32 5.45
C ILE A 33 2.47 -20.13 6.50
N ASN A 34 2.65 -21.42 6.26
CA ASN A 34 3.51 -22.30 7.06
C ASN A 34 3.21 -22.29 8.58
N PRO A 35 2.04 -22.79 9.01
CA PRO A 35 1.73 -22.90 10.43
C PRO A 35 2.66 -23.90 11.13
N ILE A 36 3.33 -23.50 12.20
CA ILE A 36 4.17 -24.38 13.01
C ILE A 36 3.74 -24.30 14.47
N THR A 37 3.43 -25.45 15.06
CA THR A 37 3.05 -25.55 16.46
C THR A 37 4.27 -25.81 17.34
N HIS A 38 4.52 -24.89 18.27
CA HIS A 38 5.61 -24.94 19.24
C HIS A 38 5.09 -25.23 20.65
N GLY A 39 5.98 -25.69 21.52
CA GLY A 39 5.70 -25.90 22.94
C GLY A 39 4.92 -27.19 23.24
N ILE A 40 4.78 -27.47 24.53
CA ILE A 40 4.18 -28.71 25.06
C ILE A 40 3.09 -28.33 26.07
N ALA A 41 2.00 -29.12 26.08
CA ALA A 41 0.86 -28.97 26.99
C ALA A 41 0.30 -27.52 27.00
N SER A 42 0.24 -26.90 28.17
CA SER A 42 -0.36 -25.58 28.40
C SER A 42 0.44 -24.40 27.84
N LYS A 43 1.65 -24.61 27.32
CA LYS A 43 2.47 -23.57 26.67
C LYS A 43 2.50 -23.70 25.14
N ARG A 44 1.58 -24.48 24.56
CA ARG A 44 1.55 -24.72 23.11
C ARG A 44 0.96 -23.52 22.37
N PHE A 45 1.65 -23.04 21.33
CA PHE A 45 1.18 -21.97 20.43
C PHE A 45 1.54 -22.30 18.98
N THR A 46 0.85 -21.68 18.03
CA THR A 46 1.15 -21.83 16.59
C THR A 46 1.57 -20.49 16.04
N ASP A 47 2.75 -20.43 15.44
CA ASP A 47 3.20 -19.29 14.66
C ASP A 47 3.08 -19.57 13.16
N TYR A 48 3.25 -18.52 12.37
CA TYR A 48 3.09 -18.52 10.92
C TYR A 48 4.23 -17.71 10.30
N GLU A 49 4.65 -18.11 9.10
CA GLU A 49 5.53 -17.31 8.25
C GLU A 49 4.72 -16.16 7.63
N VAL A 50 5.27 -14.95 7.72
CA VAL A 50 4.72 -13.77 7.04
C VAL A 50 5.64 -13.44 5.87
N ARG A 51 5.13 -13.58 4.65
CA ARG A 51 5.85 -13.26 3.42
C ARG A 51 5.22 -12.04 2.77
N MET A 52 6.05 -11.03 2.50
CA MET A 52 5.65 -9.78 1.86
C MET A 52 6.23 -9.72 0.45
N LYS A 53 5.44 -9.28 -0.53
CA LYS A 53 5.88 -8.99 -1.91
C LYS A 53 5.44 -7.59 -2.33
#